data_AF-A0A0T9QL02-F1
#
_entry.id   AF-A0A0T9QL02-F1
#
_cell.length_a   1.000
_cell.length_b   1.000
_cell.length_c   1.000
_cell.angle_alpha   90.00
_cell.angle_beta   90.00
_cell.angle_gamma   90.00
#
_symmetry.space_group_name_H-M   'P 1'
#
loop_
_entity.id
_entity.type
_entity.pdbx_description
1 polymer ?
#
loop_
_entity_poly.entity_id
_entity_poly.type
_entity_poly.pdbx_seq_one_letter_code
_entity_poly.pdbx_strand_id
1 'polypeptide(L)'
;MSKQENKNLMGILLNAQKTSALIRALNYSWTELSRCEVELLLDMSSEYADSVTEYLINRSGESIERSPAIGDRYTKNDCGMTAIVKGLTGNRIAFSYEQYHGTTHNYPLSSFIHEFTLLELSYGA
;
A
#
# COMPACT_ATOMS: atom_id res chain seq x y z
N MET A 1 -10.59 -10.80 -3.77
CA MET A 1 -9.79 -10.73 -5.00
C MET A 1 -10.67 -11.00 -6.20
N SER A 2 -10.79 -10.02 -7.09
CA SER A 2 -11.57 -10.17 -8.32
C SER A 2 -10.85 -11.07 -9.34
N LYS A 3 -11.61 -11.60 -10.29
CA LYS A 3 -11.06 -12.43 -11.38
C LYS A 3 -10.05 -11.63 -12.25
N GLN A 4 -10.23 -10.31 -12.31
CA GLN A 4 -9.36 -9.40 -13.04
C GLN A 4 -8.04 -9.13 -12.29
N GLU A 5 -8.10 -8.91 -10.97
CA GLU A 5 -6.90 -8.80 -10.12
C GLU A 5 -6.03 -10.04 -10.20
N ASN A 6 -6.64 -11.23 -10.18
CA ASN A 6 -5.91 -12.50 -10.26
C ASN A 6 -5.19 -12.66 -11.61
N LYS A 7 -5.82 -12.19 -12.69
CA LYS A 7 -5.22 -12.19 -14.04
C LYS A 7 -4.05 -11.21 -14.15
N ASN A 8 -4.17 -10.01 -13.57
CA ASN A 8 -3.09 -9.03 -13.52
C ASN A 8 -1.90 -9.54 -12.69
N LEU A 9 -2.17 -10.12 -11.52
CA LEU A 9 -1.14 -10.69 -10.66
C LEU A 9 -0.36 -11.81 -11.35
N MET A 10 -1.08 -12.67 -12.08
CA MET A 10 -0.47 -13.74 -12.87
C MET A 10 0.42 -13.19 -14.00
N GLY A 11 0.01 -12.09 -14.63
CA GLY A 11 0.82 -11.39 -15.64
C GLY A 11 2.11 -10.81 -15.07
N ILE A 12 2.03 -10.16 -13.90
CA ILE A 12 3.19 -9.60 -13.20
C ILE A 12 4.17 -10.72 -12.78
N LEU A 13 3.65 -11.83 -12.25
CA LEU A 13 4.45 -12.98 -11.84
C LEU A 13 5.19 -13.62 -13.02
N LEU A 14 4.50 -13.80 -14.15
CA LEU A 14 5.09 -14.35 -15.36
C LEU A 14 6.22 -13.47 -15.89
N ASN A 15 6.03 -12.14 -15.87
CA ASN A 15 7.06 -11.20 -16.29
C ASN A 15 8.26 -11.20 -15.32
N ALA A 16 8.05 -11.26 -14.00
CA ALA A 16 9.13 -11.44 -13.02
C ALA A 16 9.96 -12.71 -13.29
N GLN A 17 9.29 -13.82 -13.58
CA GLN A 17 9.96 -15.09 -13.87
C GLN A 17 10.81 -15.01 -15.15
N LYS A 18 10.31 -14.35 -16.21
CA LYS A 18 11.06 -14.10 -17.44
C LYS A 18 12.28 -13.22 -17.19
N THR A 19 12.13 -12.11 -16.48
CA THR A 19 13.23 -11.21 -16.13
C THR A 19 14.29 -11.92 -15.29
N SER A 20 13.88 -12.75 -14.32
CA SER A 20 14.81 -13.55 -13.52
C SER A 20 15.58 -14.58 -14.35
N ALA A 21 14.91 -15.25 -15.30
CA ALA A 21 15.56 -16.18 -16.22
C ALA A 21 16.58 -15.47 -17.13
N LEU A 22 16.24 -14.27 -17.62
CA LEU A 22 17.13 -13.44 -18.43
C LEU A 22 18.36 -12.97 -17.65
N ILE A 23 18.20 -12.50 -16.41
CA ILE A 23 19.33 -12.12 -15.53
C ILE A 23 20.26 -13.30 -15.27
N ARG A 24 19.70 -14.50 -15.06
CA ARG A 24 20.51 -15.72 -14.89
C ARG A 24 21.25 -16.08 -16.18
N ALA A 25 20.60 -16.02 -17.33
CA ALA A 25 21.25 -16.25 -18.62
C ALA A 25 22.37 -15.22 -18.88
N LEU A 26 22.14 -13.94 -18.58
CA LEU A 26 23.14 -12.88 -18.64
C LEU A 26 24.36 -13.16 -17.75
N ASN A 27 24.14 -13.60 -16.51
CA ASN A 27 25.22 -13.95 -15.58
C ASN A 27 26.08 -15.13 -16.10
N TYR A 28 25.48 -16.05 -16.86
CA TYR A 28 26.19 -17.18 -17.46
C TYR A 28 26.83 -16.85 -18.82
N SER A 29 26.32 -15.85 -19.56
CA SER A 29 26.72 -15.54 -20.94
C SER A 29 27.32 -14.15 -21.14
N TRP A 30 27.73 -13.46 -20.07
CA TRP A 30 28.27 -12.08 -20.13
C TRP A 30 29.48 -11.91 -21.06
N THR A 31 30.19 -12.99 -21.39
CA THR A 31 31.31 -13.01 -22.34
C THR A 31 30.89 -13.26 -23.80
N GLU A 32 29.65 -13.70 -24.06
CA GLU A 32 29.17 -14.14 -25.37
C GLU A 32 28.07 -13.24 -25.98
N LEU A 33 27.47 -12.36 -25.18
CA LEU A 33 26.41 -11.47 -25.64
C LEU A 33 26.96 -10.20 -26.29
N SER A 34 26.35 -9.81 -27.41
CA SER A 34 26.67 -8.54 -28.06
C SER A 34 26.14 -7.37 -27.24
N ARG A 35 26.80 -6.21 -27.37
CA ARG A 35 26.40 -4.97 -26.69
C ARG A 35 24.92 -4.62 -26.91
N CYS A 36 24.40 -4.81 -28.12
CA CYS A 36 23.02 -4.51 -28.46
C CYS A 36 22.01 -5.43 -27.75
N GLU A 37 22.36 -6.70 -27.51
CA GLU A 37 21.53 -7.63 -26.75
C GLU A 37 21.51 -7.25 -25.26
N VAL A 38 22.64 -6.79 -24.72
CA VAL A 38 22.72 -6.27 -23.34
C VAL A 38 21.88 -4.99 -23.18
N GLU A 39 21.94 -4.07 -24.15
CA GLU A 39 21.15 -2.83 -24.14
C GLU A 39 19.64 -3.13 -24.20
N LEU A 40 19.19 -3.99 -25.12
CA LEU A 40 17.78 -4.42 -25.20
C LEU A 40 17.28 -5.06 -23.89
N LEU A 41 18.13 -5.84 -23.23
CA LEU A 41 17.79 -6.50 -21.97
C LEU A 41 17.70 -5.50 -20.81
N LEU A 42 18.56 -4.48 -20.79
CA LEU A 42 18.47 -3.38 -19.82
C LEU A 42 17.17 -2.60 -20.01
N ASP A 43 16.79 -2.28 -21.25
CA ASP A 43 15.55 -1.58 -21.56
C ASP A 43 14.32 -2.36 -21.07
N MET A 44 14.24 -3.66 -21.40
CA MET A 44 13.15 -4.52 -20.93
C MET A 44 13.10 -4.63 -19.39
N SER A 45 14.26 -4.64 -18.73
CA SER A 45 14.32 -4.68 -17.27
C SER A 45 13.86 -3.38 -16.63
N SER A 46 14.15 -2.24 -17.27
CA SER A 46 13.72 -0.92 -16.84
C SER A 46 12.21 -0.76 -17.00
N GLU A 47 11.65 -1.13 -18.15
CA GLU A 47 10.20 -1.10 -18.39
C GLU A 47 9.44 -1.97 -17.38
N TYR A 48 9.98 -3.15 -17.04
CA TYR A 48 9.39 -4.00 -16.03
C TYR A 48 9.44 -3.37 -14.62
N ALA A 49 10.57 -2.77 -14.25
CA ALA A 49 10.73 -2.09 -12.97
C ALA A 49 9.76 -0.90 -12.84
N ASP A 50 9.57 -0.13 -13.92
CA ASP A 50 8.63 0.98 -13.95
C ASP A 50 7.18 0.50 -13.83
N SER A 51 6.80 -0.55 -14.53
CA SER A 51 5.45 -1.14 -14.45
C SER A 51 5.14 -1.70 -13.05
N VAL A 52 6.11 -2.36 -12.41
CA VAL A 52 5.95 -2.84 -11.03
C VAL A 52 5.86 -1.67 -10.06
N THR A 53 6.67 -0.63 -10.25
CA THR A 53 6.64 0.58 -9.43
C THR A 53 5.29 1.27 -9.54
N GLU A 54 4.76 1.46 -10.75
CA GLU A 54 3.43 2.03 -11.00
C GLU A 54 2.33 1.17 -10.35
N TYR A 55 2.36 -0.14 -10.53
CA TYR A 55 1.40 -1.05 -9.90
C TYR A 55 1.44 -0.95 -8.37
N LEU A 56 2.63 -0.87 -7.77
CA LEU A 56 2.80 -0.73 -6.33
C LEU A 56 2.38 0.64 -5.82
N ILE A 57 2.64 1.72 -6.56
CA ILE A 57 2.17 3.08 -6.24
C ILE A 57 0.64 3.09 -6.25
N ASN A 58 0.02 2.62 -7.33
CA ASN A 58 -1.43 2.54 -7.47
C ASN A 58 -2.05 1.70 -6.35
N ARG A 59 -1.42 0.57 -6.01
CA ARG A 59 -1.86 -0.31 -4.92
C ARG A 59 -1.61 0.28 -3.52
N SER A 60 -0.59 1.11 -3.36
CA SER A 60 -0.30 1.83 -2.10
C SER A 60 -1.23 3.03 -1.88
N GLY A 61 -1.77 3.61 -2.96
CA GLY A 61 -2.89 4.56 -2.91
C GLY A 61 -4.22 3.86 -2.62
N GLU A 62 -4.37 2.59 -2.99
CA GLU A 62 -5.41 1.68 -2.50
C GLU A 62 -5.04 1.12 -1.11
N SER A 63 -4.77 2.02 -0.15
CA SER A 63 -4.99 1.68 1.24
C SER A 63 -6.45 1.24 1.33
N ILE A 64 -6.68 -0.06 1.54
CA ILE A 64 -7.96 -0.59 2.02
C ILE A 64 -8.08 -0.13 3.49
N GLU A 65 -8.06 1.18 3.70
CA GLU A 65 -8.56 1.78 4.91
C GLU A 65 -10.07 1.61 4.85
N ARG A 66 -10.50 0.44 5.32
CA ARG A 66 -11.83 0.29 5.88
C ARG A 66 -12.12 1.57 6.66
N SER A 67 -13.26 2.20 6.36
CA SER A 67 -13.69 3.38 7.11
C SER A 67 -13.57 3.11 8.61
N PRO A 68 -12.90 4.00 9.37
CA PRO A 68 -12.70 3.86 10.81
C PRO A 68 -14.00 3.44 11.50
N ALA A 69 -13.98 2.36 12.27
CA ALA A 69 -15.15 1.86 12.98
C ALA A 69 -15.16 2.38 14.43
N ILE A 70 -16.36 2.45 15.02
CA ILE A 70 -16.50 2.79 16.43
C ILE A 70 -15.71 1.77 17.27
N GLY A 71 -14.88 2.26 18.19
CA GLY A 71 -14.01 1.47 19.04
C GLY A 71 -12.58 1.29 18.50
N ASP A 72 -12.33 1.54 17.21
CA ASP A 72 -10.98 1.46 16.66
C ASP A 72 -10.04 2.44 17.36
N ARG A 73 -8.78 2.03 17.52
CA ARG A 73 -7.71 2.84 18.11
C ARG A 73 -6.72 3.24 17.04
N TYR A 74 -6.42 4.53 16.98
CA TYR A 74 -5.48 5.12 16.03
C TYR A 74 -4.42 5.92 16.77
N THR A 75 -3.23 6.03 16.19
CA THR A 75 -2.16 6.89 16.67
C THR A 75 -2.07 8.12 15.78
N LYS A 76 -2.11 9.33 16.37
CA LYS A 76 -1.89 10.57 15.62
C LYS A 76 -0.42 10.68 15.21
N ASN A 77 -0.17 10.87 13.92
CA ASN A 77 1.18 10.77 13.33
C ASN A 77 2.17 11.79 13.94
N ASP A 78 1.72 13.02 14.19
CA ASP A 78 2.61 14.12 14.63
C ASP A 78 3.01 14.06 16.10
N CYS A 79 2.21 13.42 16.96
CA CYS A 79 2.41 13.48 18.41
C CYS A 79 2.33 12.12 19.12
N GLY A 80 2.04 11.04 18.41
CA GLY A 80 1.95 9.69 18.97
C GLY A 80 0.76 9.48 19.90
N MET A 81 -0.19 10.41 19.98
CA MET A 81 -1.35 10.28 20.87
C MET A 81 -2.35 9.25 20.33
N THR A 82 -2.83 8.37 21.21
CA THR A 82 -3.85 7.37 20.88
C THR A 82 -5.24 7.99 20.91
N ALA A 83 -5.93 7.93 19.77
CA ALA A 83 -7.33 8.30 19.59
C ALA A 83 -8.21 7.06 19.51
N ILE A 84 -9.36 7.08 20.19
CA ILE A 84 -10.38 6.04 20.15
C ILE A 84 -11.59 6.59 19.41
N VAL A 85 -12.02 5.92 18.35
CA VAL A 85 -13.20 6.32 17.57
C VAL A 85 -14.47 6.09 18.40
N LYS A 86 -15.32 7.12 18.47
CA LYS A 86 -16.59 7.12 19.21
C LYS A 86 -17.81 7.13 18.30
N GLY A 87 -17.66 7.65 17.08
CA GLY A 87 -18.77 7.76 16.14
C GLY A 87 -18.33 8.18 14.75
N LEU A 88 -19.17 7.89 13.78
CA LEU A 88 -19.07 8.38 12.41
C LEU A 88 -20.40 9.03 12.04
N THR A 89 -20.35 10.20 11.40
CA THR A 89 -21.56 10.87 10.93
C THR A 89 -21.26 11.52 9.59
N GLY A 90 -21.74 10.90 8.51
CA GLY A 90 -21.46 11.36 7.14
C GLY A 90 -19.95 11.36 6.87
N ASN A 91 -19.41 12.55 6.57
CA ASN A 91 -17.98 12.78 6.29
C ASN A 91 -17.17 13.20 7.52
N ARG A 92 -17.70 13.04 8.73
CA ARG A 92 -17.01 13.39 9.98
C ARG A 92 -16.84 12.19 10.88
N ILE A 93 -15.77 12.21 11.64
CA ILE A 93 -15.44 11.23 12.68
C ILE A 93 -15.41 11.93 14.03
N ALA A 94 -16.01 11.28 15.02
CA ALA A 94 -15.94 11.67 16.42
C ALA A 94 -14.97 10.72 17.14
N PHE A 95 -13.95 11.25 17.82
CA PHE A 95 -13.00 10.45 18.59
C PHE A 95 -12.61 11.13 19.90
N SER A 96 -12.08 10.38 20.85
CA SER A 96 -11.48 10.91 22.08
C SER A 96 -10.05 10.42 22.22
N TYR A 97 -9.14 11.26 22.70
CA TYR A 97 -7.83 10.76 23.09
C TYR A 97 -7.94 9.92 24.36
N GLU A 98 -7.15 8.85 24.40
CA GLU A 98 -7.14 7.90 25.50
C GLU A 98 -6.74 8.55 26.83
N GLN A 99 -5.88 9.57 26.77
CA GLN A 99 -5.46 10.37 27.93
C GLN A 99 -6.54 11.36 28.41
N TYR A 100 -7.57 11.61 27.59
CA TYR A 100 -8.61 12.63 27.82
C TYR A 100 -10.01 12.07 27.59
N HIS A 101 -10.41 11.07 28.39
CA HIS A 101 -11.67 10.33 28.25
C HIS A 101 -12.96 11.18 28.21
N GLY A 102 -12.94 12.41 28.70
CA GLY A 102 -14.10 13.31 28.71
C GLY A 102 -14.27 14.20 27.48
N THR A 103 -13.26 14.28 26.60
CA THR A 103 -13.28 15.21 25.45
C THR A 103 -13.49 14.46 24.15
N THR A 104 -14.54 14.83 23.41
CA THR A 104 -14.81 14.31 22.07
C THR A 104 -14.46 15.37 21.03
N HIS A 105 -13.67 14.99 20.04
CA HIS A 105 -13.26 15.82 18.92
C HIS A 105 -14.04 15.40 17.68
N ASN A 106 -14.57 16.40 16.95
CA ASN A 106 -15.26 16.19 15.68
C ASN A 106 -14.37 16.62 14.52
N TYR A 107 -13.90 15.65 13.74
CA TYR A 107 -12.87 15.84 12.73
C TYR A 107 -13.34 15.44 11.33
N PRO A 108 -12.83 16.06 10.25
CA PRO A 108 -13.08 15.57 8.90
C PRO A 108 -12.53 14.15 8.72
N LEU A 109 -13.35 13.25 8.19
CA LEU A 109 -12.96 11.85 7.98
C LEU A 109 -11.77 11.73 7.02
N SER A 110 -11.77 12.52 5.94
CA SER A 110 -10.68 12.53 4.96
C SER A 110 -9.35 12.92 5.61
N SER A 111 -9.34 13.95 6.45
CA SER A 111 -8.14 14.38 7.17
C SER A 111 -7.70 13.35 8.21
N PHE A 112 -8.65 12.73 8.90
CA PHE A 112 -8.36 11.70 9.90
C PHE A 112 -7.57 10.52 9.31
N ILE A 113 -8.03 9.99 8.18
CA ILE A 113 -7.40 8.87 7.44
C ILE A 113 -5.93 9.18 7.08
N HIS A 114 -5.58 10.46 6.85
CA HIS A 114 -4.21 10.83 6.48
C HIS A 114 -3.32 11.15 7.68
N GLU A 115 -3.91 11.68 8.75
CA GLU A 115 -3.18 12.18 9.93
C GLU A 115 -3.07 11.14 11.05
N PHE A 116 -3.77 10.02 10.94
CA PHE A 116 -3.86 8.99 11.97
C PHE A 116 -3.59 7.60 11.39
N THR A 117 -2.73 6.84 12.04
CA THR A 117 -2.40 5.47 11.65
C THR A 117 -3.15 4.47 12.55
N LEU A 118 -3.82 3.48 11.95
CA LEU A 118 -4.54 2.44 12.70
C LEU A 118 -3.58 1.66 13.60
N LEU A 119 -3.90 1.59 14.90
CA LEU A 119 -3.13 0.86 15.91
C LEU A 119 -3.79 -0.49 16.23
N GLU A 120 -5.09 -0.48 16.52
CA GLU A 120 -5.83 -1.66 16.94
C GLU A 120 -7.26 -1.62 16.40
N LEU A 121 -7.70 -2.72 15.82
CA LEU A 121 -9.08 -2.88 15.36
C LEU A 121 -9.98 -3.22 16.54
N SER A 122 -11.14 -2.56 16.62
CA SER A 122 -12.23 -3.07 17.42
C SER A 122 -12.82 -4.29 16.71
N TYR A 123 -12.46 -5.48 17.19
CA TYR A 123 -13.27 -6.67 16.94
C TYR A 123 -14.49 -6.56 17.83
N GLY A 124 -15.60 -6.07 17.25
CA GLY A 124 -16.88 -6.04 17.94
C GLY A 124 -17.19 -7.41 18.54
N ALA A 125 -17.51 -7.41 19.83
CA ALA A 125 -18.30 -8.47 20.45
C ALA A 125 -19.78 -8.32 20.06
#